data_AF-A0A2N0ND16-F1
#
_entry.id   AF-A0A2N0ND16-F1
#
_cell.length_a   1.000
_cell.length_b   1.000
_cell.length_c   1.000
_cell.angle_alpha   90.00
_cell.angle_beta   90.00
_cell.angle_gamma   90.00
#
_symmetry.space_group_name_H-M   'P 1'
#
loop_
_entity.id
_entity.type
_entity.pdbx_description
1 polymer ?
#
loop_
_entity_poly.entity_id
_entity_poly.type
_entity_poly.pdbx_seq_one_letter_code
_entity_poly.pdbx_strand_id
1 'polypeptide(L)'
;MCADSDVEFSESWILIWIFKYQSRFRHSEVSISSLIGFFSQVLKDADPKRFANFPSSSYSAKKLLRIDKATKTYAVCPKCNNLYKIGEILGQNEQVTEASPGLKCSRVEFPKHLMKKYREVCGEELLKNVPVNNGYIKRPRIVFPMPDLKTQIFTMYQRPNFEQNLAKWANRHVNGDILADIYDGEVWKTFKNND
;
A
#
# COMPACT_ATOMS: atom_id res chain seq x y z
N MET A 1 -0.66 -29.84 13.22
CA MET A 1 -0.21 -29.53 14.60
C MET A 1 0.56 -28.24 14.53
N CYS A 2 -0.07 -27.15 14.97
CA CYS A 2 0.53 -25.83 15.01
C CYS A 2 1.37 -25.73 16.29
N ALA A 3 2.67 -25.49 16.14
CA ALA A 3 3.47 -24.92 17.20
C ALA A 3 3.71 -23.45 16.82
N ASP A 4 2.71 -22.63 17.12
CA ASP A 4 2.92 -21.18 17.24
C ASP A 4 3.73 -21.01 18.53
N SER A 5 5.04 -21.16 18.40
CA SER A 5 5.94 -20.86 19.50
C SER A 5 6.08 -19.35 19.54
N ASP A 6 5.29 -18.73 20.41
CA ASP A 6 5.53 -17.40 20.95
C ASP A 6 6.86 -17.43 21.70
N VAL A 7 7.96 -17.42 20.95
CA VAL A 7 9.29 -17.18 21.51
C VAL A 7 9.44 -15.68 21.56
N GLU A 8 8.93 -15.10 22.65
CA GLU A 8 9.32 -13.77 23.08
C GLU A 8 10.83 -13.80 23.32
N PHE A 9 11.62 -13.35 22.34
CA PHE A 9 13.07 -13.30 22.48
C PHE A 9 13.40 -12.35 23.63
N SER A 10 13.95 -12.86 24.73
CA SER A 10 14.13 -12.14 26.01
C SER A 10 14.88 -10.81 25.86
N GLU A 11 15.73 -10.68 24.85
CA GLU A 11 16.55 -9.49 24.59
C GLU A 11 15.95 -8.55 23.54
N SER A 12 14.67 -8.72 23.20
CA SER A 12 13.93 -7.85 22.27
C SER A 12 13.91 -6.39 22.73
N TRP A 13 14.05 -6.15 24.03
CA TRP A 13 14.12 -4.80 24.61
C TRP A 13 15.24 -3.94 24.02
N ILE A 14 16.38 -4.53 23.64
CA ILE A 14 17.50 -3.82 23.00
C ILE A 14 17.05 -3.26 21.65
N LEU A 15 16.37 -4.09 20.85
CA LEU A 15 15.86 -3.69 19.54
C LEU A 15 14.74 -2.65 19.68
N ILE A 16 13.85 -2.81 20.67
CA ILE A 16 12.80 -1.83 20.97
C ILE A 16 13.43 -0.49 21.33
N TRP A 17 14.49 -0.48 22.14
CA TRP A 17 15.21 0.75 22.47
C TRP A 17 15.84 1.39 21.21
N ILE A 18 16.51 0.60 20.36
CA ILE A 18 17.12 1.10 19.11
C ILE A 18 16.05 1.73 18.20
N PHE A 19 14.88 1.10 18.04
CA PHE A 19 13.81 1.66 17.21
C PHE A 19 13.13 2.88 17.84
N LYS A 20 13.01 2.93 19.17
CA LYS A 20 12.56 4.16 19.88
C LYS A 20 13.57 5.29 19.68
N TYR A 21 14.86 4.99 19.76
CA TYR A 21 15.95 5.93 19.48
C TYR A 21 15.89 6.45 18.04
N GLN A 22 15.68 5.56 17.06
CA GLN A 22 15.45 5.94 15.67
C GLN A 22 14.30 6.94 15.53
N SER A 23 13.14 6.63 16.13
CA SER A 23 11.94 7.46 16.04
C SER A 23 12.16 8.83 16.70
N ARG A 24 12.79 8.86 17.87
CA ARG A 24 13.02 10.09 18.65
C ARG A 24 13.94 11.07 17.92
N PHE A 25 14.99 10.57 17.28
CA PHE A 25 16.05 11.39 16.66
C PHE A 25 16.03 11.39 15.14
N ARG A 26 15.05 10.72 14.52
CA ARG A 26 14.86 10.63 13.07
C ARG A 26 16.08 10.08 12.32
N HIS A 27 16.77 9.10 12.91
CA HIS A 27 17.92 8.44 12.28
C HIS A 27 17.50 7.69 11.01
N SER A 28 18.40 7.67 10.03
CA SER A 28 18.18 6.95 8.78
C SER A 28 18.11 5.43 9.01
N GLU A 29 17.41 4.72 8.12
CA GLU A 29 17.37 3.25 8.13
C GLU A 29 18.77 2.64 8.00
N VAL A 30 19.65 3.27 7.22
CA VAL A 30 21.04 2.83 7.04
C VAL A 30 21.79 2.91 8.37
N SER A 31 21.70 4.06 9.06
CA SER A 31 22.34 4.27 10.37
C SER A 31 21.88 3.26 11.41
N ILE A 32 20.58 2.96 11.46
CA ILE A 32 20.01 1.98 12.39
C ILE A 32 20.41 0.55 12.01
N SER A 33 20.47 0.22 10.72
CA SER A 33 20.96 -1.10 10.29
C SER A 33 22.42 -1.30 10.69
N SER A 34 23.28 -0.28 10.55
CA SER A 34 24.67 -0.33 11.01
C SER A 34 24.76 -0.49 12.53
N LEU A 35 23.93 0.23 13.28
CA LEU A 35 23.88 0.13 14.75
C LEU A 35 23.45 -1.27 15.21
N ILE A 36 22.42 -1.87 14.58
CA ILE A 36 21.99 -3.23 14.87
C ILE A 36 23.12 -4.23 14.54
N GLY A 37 23.80 -4.06 13.41
CA GLY A 37 24.95 -4.88 13.04
C GLY A 37 26.07 -4.82 14.08
N PHE A 38 26.40 -3.61 14.55
CA PHE A 38 27.39 -3.40 15.60
C PHE A 38 27.00 -4.12 16.91
N PHE A 39 25.78 -3.92 17.41
CA PHE A 39 25.31 -4.62 18.60
C PHE A 39 25.28 -6.14 18.41
N SER A 40 24.89 -6.63 17.24
CA SER A 40 24.91 -8.06 16.93
C SER A 40 26.29 -8.66 17.12
N GLN A 41 27.33 -7.97 16.64
CA GLN A 41 28.72 -8.40 16.79
C GLN A 41 29.15 -8.36 18.26
N VAL A 42 29.01 -7.21 18.92
CA VAL A 42 29.46 -7.02 20.32
C VAL A 42 28.78 -8.00 21.28
N LEU A 43 27.48 -8.25 21.10
CA LEU A 43 26.73 -9.16 21.96
C LEU A 43 27.12 -10.62 21.72
N LYS A 44 27.34 -11.02 20.46
CA LYS A 44 27.81 -12.38 20.13
C LYS A 44 29.23 -12.63 20.62
N ASP A 45 30.09 -11.62 20.60
CA ASP A 45 31.45 -11.73 21.12
C ASP A 45 31.44 -11.84 22.66
N ALA A 46 30.49 -11.19 23.34
CA ALA A 46 30.34 -11.24 24.80
C ALA A 46 29.77 -12.58 25.29
N ASP A 47 28.72 -13.09 24.65
CA ASP A 47 28.12 -14.41 24.96
C ASP A 47 27.52 -15.04 23.68
N PRO A 48 28.30 -15.86 22.96
CA PRO A 48 27.86 -16.44 21.69
C PRO A 48 26.61 -17.32 21.83
N LYS A 49 26.43 -17.98 22.98
CA LYS A 49 25.31 -18.91 23.20
C LYS A 49 24.02 -18.14 23.47
N ARG A 50 24.08 -17.11 24.32
CA ARG A 50 22.92 -16.28 24.65
C ARG A 50 22.43 -15.46 23.46
N PHE A 51 23.36 -14.90 22.66
CA PHE A 51 23.04 -13.97 21.58
C PHE A 51 23.14 -14.56 20.16
N ALA A 52 23.22 -15.90 20.03
CA ALA A 52 23.27 -16.58 18.73
C ALA A 52 22.18 -16.09 17.77
N ASN A 53 20.97 -15.89 18.28
CA ASN A 53 19.78 -15.50 17.51
C ASN A 53 19.57 -13.98 17.42
N PHE A 54 20.49 -13.16 17.95
CA PHE A 54 20.35 -11.70 17.86
C PHE A 54 20.49 -11.25 16.40
N PRO A 55 19.55 -10.44 15.88
CA PRO A 55 19.52 -10.05 14.47
C PRO A 55 20.73 -9.18 14.10
N SER A 56 21.23 -9.36 12.88
CA SER A 56 22.34 -8.60 12.31
C SER A 56 21.91 -7.49 11.34
N SER A 57 20.61 -7.35 11.09
CA SER A 57 20.06 -6.37 10.16
C SER A 57 18.75 -5.77 10.67
N SER A 58 18.41 -4.56 10.20
CA SER A 58 17.13 -3.92 10.52
C SER A 58 15.93 -4.75 10.05
N TYR A 59 16.05 -5.47 8.94
CA TYR A 59 15.02 -6.35 8.42
C TYR A 59 14.74 -7.53 9.37
N SER A 60 15.77 -8.28 9.76
CA SER A 60 15.61 -9.42 10.68
C SER A 60 15.13 -8.96 12.06
N ALA A 61 15.56 -7.79 12.53
CA ALA A 61 15.09 -7.20 13.78
C ALA A 61 13.60 -6.84 13.72
N LYS A 62 13.15 -6.19 12.64
CA LYS A 62 11.73 -5.87 12.43
C LYS A 62 10.88 -7.14 12.36
N LYS A 63 11.35 -8.16 11.63
CA LYS A 63 10.69 -9.47 11.55
C LYS A 63 10.58 -10.15 12.91
N LEU A 64 11.65 -10.11 13.72
CA LEU A 64 11.65 -10.68 15.08
C LEU A 64 10.63 -9.98 15.98
N LEU A 65 10.54 -8.66 15.91
CA LEU A 65 9.56 -7.86 16.66
C LEU A 65 8.15 -7.86 16.04
N ARG A 66 7.92 -8.61 14.95
CA ARG A 66 6.68 -8.57 14.14
C ARG A 66 6.28 -7.14 13.74
N ILE A 67 7.27 -6.26 13.56
CA ILE A 67 7.10 -4.92 12.97
C ILE A 67 7.08 -5.10 11.45
N ASP A 68 6.03 -5.74 10.97
CA ASP A 68 5.84 -5.92 9.54
C ASP A 68 5.42 -4.59 8.92
N LYS A 69 6.09 -4.23 7.83
CA LYS A 69 5.63 -3.14 6.97
C LYS A 69 4.37 -3.67 6.28
N ALA A 70 3.20 -3.46 6.88
CA ALA A 70 1.94 -3.93 6.33
C ALA A 70 1.74 -3.32 4.93
N THR A 71 2.13 -4.07 3.89
CA THR A 71 1.86 -3.71 2.51
C THR A 71 0.37 -3.89 2.32
N LYS A 72 -0.35 -2.78 2.17
CA LYS A 72 -1.79 -2.83 1.93
C LYS A 72 -2.01 -3.31 0.52
N THR A 73 -2.53 -4.51 0.39
CA THR A 73 -2.81 -5.12 -0.90
C THR A 73 -4.31 -5.12 -1.14
N TYR A 74 -4.71 -4.66 -2.32
CA TYR A 74 -6.11 -4.55 -2.72
C TYR A 74 -6.40 -5.48 -3.90
N ALA A 75 -7.61 -6.01 -3.95
CA ALA A 75 -8.14 -6.59 -5.17
C ALA A 75 -8.68 -5.49 -6.07
N VAL A 76 -8.49 -5.62 -7.38
CA VAL A 76 -8.92 -4.62 -8.36
C VAL A 76 -9.98 -5.23 -9.26
N CYS A 77 -11.08 -4.50 -9.47
CA CYS A 77 -12.04 -4.84 -10.52
C CYS A 77 -11.38 -4.62 -11.90
N PRO A 78 -11.29 -5.65 -12.77
CA PRO A 78 -10.61 -5.52 -14.05
C PRO A 78 -11.34 -4.60 -15.04
N LYS A 79 -12.63 -4.33 -14.82
CA LYS A 79 -13.44 -3.46 -15.70
C LYS A 79 -13.43 -1.99 -15.28
N CYS A 80 -13.63 -1.70 -13.98
CA CYS A 80 -13.77 -0.31 -13.50
C CYS A 80 -12.64 0.15 -12.56
N ASN A 81 -11.62 -0.67 -12.34
CA ASN A 81 -10.48 -0.38 -11.46
C ASN A 81 -10.84 -0.06 -9.99
N ASN A 82 -12.07 -0.33 -9.55
CA ASN A 82 -12.46 -0.15 -8.16
C ASN A 82 -11.66 -1.11 -7.25
N LEU A 83 -11.17 -0.57 -6.14
CA LEU A 83 -10.37 -1.30 -5.15
C LEU A 83 -11.26 -1.93 -4.07
N TYR A 84 -10.94 -3.16 -3.70
CA TYR A 84 -11.58 -3.90 -2.62
C TYR A 84 -10.52 -4.42 -1.65
N LYS A 85 -10.79 -4.43 -0.35
CA LYS A 85 -9.89 -5.09 0.60
C LYS A 85 -10.01 -6.60 0.41
N ILE A 86 -8.88 -7.28 0.34
CA ILE A 86 -8.84 -8.73 0.08
C ILE A 86 -9.60 -9.52 1.15
N GLY A 87 -9.44 -9.17 2.43
CA GLY A 87 -10.15 -9.83 3.53
C GLY A 87 -11.68 -9.64 3.49
N GLU A 88 -12.17 -8.54 2.90
CA GLU A 88 -13.62 -8.29 2.77
C GLU A 88 -14.25 -9.14 1.65
N ILE A 89 -13.47 -9.56 0.65
CA ILE A 89 -13.99 -10.29 -0.53
C ILE A 89 -13.75 -11.80 -0.48
N LEU A 90 -12.70 -12.27 0.19
CA LEU A 90 -12.39 -13.71 0.29
C LEU A 90 -13.15 -14.40 1.43
N GLY A 91 -13.62 -13.66 2.44
CA GLY A 91 -14.23 -14.26 3.63
C GLY A 91 -13.26 -15.17 4.39
N GLN A 92 -13.77 -15.99 5.33
CA GLN A 92 -12.94 -16.88 6.14
C GLN A 92 -12.49 -18.17 5.41
N ASN A 93 -13.10 -18.51 4.26
CA ASN A 93 -12.89 -19.79 3.58
C ASN A 93 -12.30 -19.58 2.17
N GLU A 94 -10.97 -19.50 2.08
CA GLU A 94 -10.24 -19.40 0.80
C GLU A 94 -10.31 -20.69 -0.04
N GLN A 95 -10.48 -21.85 0.62
CA GLN A 95 -10.61 -23.16 -0.02
C GLN A 95 -12.08 -23.52 -0.18
N VAL A 96 -12.44 -23.93 -1.39
CA VAL A 96 -13.77 -24.42 -1.72
C VAL A 96 -13.63 -25.77 -2.41
N THR A 97 -14.45 -26.74 -2.01
CA THR A 97 -14.49 -28.09 -2.59
C THR A 97 -15.00 -28.08 -4.03
N GLU A 98 -15.83 -27.10 -4.39
CA GLU A 98 -16.41 -26.94 -5.73
C GLU A 98 -16.22 -25.51 -6.27
N ALA A 99 -16.22 -25.39 -7.60
CA ALA A 99 -16.11 -24.09 -8.26
C ALA A 99 -17.40 -23.27 -8.05
N SER A 100 -17.41 -22.36 -7.07
CA SER A 100 -18.51 -21.41 -6.87
C SER A 100 -18.38 -20.17 -7.79
N PRO A 101 -19.50 -19.49 -8.12
CA PRO A 101 -19.45 -18.23 -8.85
C PRO A 101 -18.57 -17.19 -8.15
N GLY A 102 -17.80 -16.43 -8.93
CA GLY A 102 -16.94 -15.36 -8.42
C GLY A 102 -17.74 -14.20 -7.85
N LEU A 103 -17.25 -13.58 -6.77
CA LEU A 103 -17.84 -12.36 -6.23
C LEU A 103 -17.86 -11.26 -7.32
N LYS A 104 -19.01 -10.63 -7.55
CA LYS A 104 -19.17 -9.59 -8.58
C LYS A 104 -18.94 -8.19 -8.02
N CYS A 105 -18.42 -7.30 -8.85
CA CYS A 105 -18.19 -5.91 -8.55
C CYS A 105 -19.52 -5.15 -8.40
N SER A 106 -19.73 -4.57 -7.21
CA SER A 106 -20.92 -3.78 -6.85
C SER A 106 -20.80 -2.29 -7.16
N ARG A 107 -19.68 -1.83 -7.74
CA ARG A 107 -19.46 -0.41 -8.02
C ARG A 107 -20.44 0.09 -9.08
N VAL A 108 -21.09 1.22 -8.77
CA VAL A 108 -21.83 2.05 -9.73
C VAL A 108 -21.02 3.32 -9.95
N GLU A 109 -20.63 3.57 -11.20
CA GLU A 109 -19.99 4.82 -11.59
C GLU A 109 -21.10 5.88 -11.71
N PHE A 110 -21.02 6.95 -10.92
CA PHE A 110 -22.07 8.00 -10.82
C PHE A 110 -23.46 7.52 -10.32
N PRO A 111 -23.59 7.09 -9.05
CA PRO A 111 -24.86 6.60 -8.49
C PRO A 111 -26.04 7.58 -8.57
N LYS A 112 -25.76 8.89 -8.64
CA LYS A 112 -26.75 9.97 -8.68
C LYS A 112 -26.96 10.56 -10.08
N HIS A 113 -26.41 9.95 -11.13
CA HIS A 113 -26.58 10.46 -12.50
C HIS A 113 -28.07 10.53 -12.87
N LEU A 114 -28.54 11.60 -13.53
CA LEU A 114 -29.97 11.81 -13.81
C LEU A 114 -30.58 10.68 -14.67
N MET A 115 -29.91 10.30 -15.75
CA MET A 115 -30.37 9.23 -16.63
C MET A 115 -30.00 7.85 -16.07
N LYS A 116 -30.98 6.93 -16.02
CA LYS A 116 -30.85 5.59 -15.42
C LYS A 116 -29.77 4.71 -16.06
N LYS A 117 -29.56 4.82 -17.38
CA LYS A 117 -28.55 4.04 -18.12
C LYS A 117 -27.11 4.27 -17.67
N TYR A 118 -26.82 5.40 -17.02
CA TYR A 118 -25.49 5.68 -16.47
C TYR A 118 -25.36 5.33 -14.98
N ARG A 119 -26.36 4.63 -14.40
CA ARG A 119 -26.32 4.11 -13.02
C ARG A 119 -26.19 2.58 -13.00
N GLU A 120 -25.60 2.00 -14.05
CA GLU A 120 -25.43 0.56 -14.17
C GLU A 120 -24.34 0.05 -13.20
N VAL A 121 -24.60 -1.11 -12.60
CA VAL A 121 -23.63 -1.80 -11.74
C VAL A 121 -22.57 -2.45 -12.62
N CYS A 122 -21.31 -2.34 -12.24
CA CYS A 122 -20.19 -2.89 -13.01
C CYS A 122 -20.36 -4.39 -13.30
N GLY A 123 -20.69 -5.19 -12.27
CA GLY A 123 -21.06 -6.60 -12.39
C GLY A 123 -19.92 -7.57 -12.70
N GLU A 124 -18.70 -7.06 -12.92
CA GLU A 124 -17.53 -7.86 -13.30
C GLU A 124 -17.06 -8.78 -12.17
N GLU A 125 -16.59 -9.99 -12.50
CA GLU A 125 -16.08 -10.91 -11.49
C GLU A 125 -14.73 -10.43 -10.91
N LEU A 126 -14.63 -10.43 -9.59
CA LEU A 126 -13.44 -10.00 -8.85
C LEU A 126 -12.48 -11.15 -8.55
N LEU A 127 -13.00 -12.37 -8.47
CA LEU A 127 -12.27 -13.57 -8.06
C LEU A 127 -12.14 -14.57 -9.22
N LYS A 128 -11.09 -15.38 -9.19
CA LYS A 128 -10.91 -16.56 -10.02
C LYS A 128 -10.66 -17.77 -9.14
N ASN A 129 -11.14 -18.92 -9.58
CA ASN A 129 -10.86 -20.21 -8.94
C ASN A 129 -9.53 -20.74 -9.49
N VAL A 130 -8.59 -21.06 -8.61
CA VAL A 130 -7.29 -21.65 -8.94
C VAL A 130 -7.32 -23.11 -8.46
N PRO A 131 -7.13 -24.10 -9.35
CA PRO A 131 -7.16 -25.51 -8.96
C PRO A 131 -5.99 -25.84 -8.02
N VAL A 132 -6.27 -26.64 -7.00
CA VAL A 132 -5.30 -27.20 -6.05
C VAL A 132 -5.62 -28.68 -5.80
N ASN A 133 -4.68 -29.43 -5.19
CA ASN A 133 -4.80 -30.89 -5.02
C ASN A 133 -6.14 -31.35 -4.41
N ASN A 134 -6.75 -30.55 -3.53
CA ASN A 134 -8.03 -30.86 -2.87
C ASN A 134 -9.12 -29.80 -3.14
N GLY A 135 -9.28 -29.36 -4.39
CA GLY A 135 -10.37 -28.46 -4.80
C GLY A 135 -9.86 -27.16 -5.43
N TYR A 136 -10.45 -26.03 -5.04
CA TYR A 136 -10.12 -24.72 -5.60
C TYR A 136 -9.80 -23.70 -4.51
N ILE A 137 -8.84 -22.81 -4.79
CA ILE A 137 -8.58 -21.61 -4.00
C ILE A 137 -9.09 -20.40 -4.74
N LYS A 138 -9.89 -19.56 -4.07
CA LYS A 138 -10.32 -18.27 -4.62
C LYS A 138 -9.20 -17.24 -4.50
N ARG A 139 -8.87 -16.58 -5.61
CA ARG A 139 -7.91 -15.47 -5.62
C ARG A 139 -8.45 -14.27 -6.40
N PRO A 140 -8.07 -13.03 -6.04
CA PRO A 140 -8.35 -11.86 -6.87
C PRO A 140 -7.87 -12.07 -8.31
N ARG A 141 -8.65 -11.59 -9.28
CA ARG A 141 -8.23 -11.57 -10.70
C ARG A 141 -7.05 -10.62 -10.91
N ILE A 142 -7.13 -9.43 -10.33
CA ILE A 142 -6.08 -8.42 -10.35
C ILE A 142 -5.80 -7.97 -8.91
N VAL A 143 -4.52 -7.78 -8.60
CA VAL A 143 -4.03 -7.34 -7.31
C VAL A 143 -3.25 -6.04 -7.48
N PHE A 144 -3.52 -5.06 -6.61
CA PHE A 144 -2.77 -3.82 -6.53
C PHE A 144 -2.05 -3.73 -5.18
N PRO A 145 -0.71 -3.89 -5.14
CA PRO A 145 0.07 -3.61 -3.95
C PRO A 145 0.16 -2.09 -3.79
N MET A 146 -0.39 -1.56 -2.70
CA MET A 146 -0.28 -0.13 -2.40
C MET A 146 1.11 0.14 -1.81
N PRO A 147 1.99 0.86 -2.54
CA PRO A 147 3.34 1.14 -2.05
C PRO A 147 3.28 2.13 -0.89
N ASP A 148 4.24 2.10 0.03
CA ASP A 148 4.27 3.10 1.10
C ASP A 148 4.42 4.54 0.55
N LEU A 149 4.10 5.52 1.40
CA LEU A 149 4.11 6.93 1.02
C LEU A 149 5.48 7.36 0.47
N LYS A 150 6.57 6.90 1.09
CA LYS A 150 7.93 7.25 0.64
C LYS A 150 8.18 6.74 -0.78
N THR A 151 7.78 5.51 -1.05
CA THR A 151 7.91 4.87 -2.36
C THR A 151 7.02 5.56 -3.39
N GLN A 152 5.78 5.91 -3.04
CA GLN A 152 4.90 6.68 -3.93
C GLN A 152 5.50 8.04 -4.31
N ILE A 153 6.01 8.78 -3.32
CA ILE A 153 6.66 10.07 -3.54
C ILE A 153 7.90 9.89 -4.41
N PHE A 154 8.76 8.92 -4.09
CA PHE A 154 9.97 8.65 -4.86
C PHE A 154 9.65 8.29 -6.32
N THR A 155 8.69 7.39 -6.55
CA THR A 155 8.21 7.04 -7.89
C THR A 155 7.66 8.27 -8.63
N MET A 156 6.98 9.18 -7.94
CA MET A 156 6.47 10.42 -8.54
C MET A 156 7.62 11.33 -9.01
N TYR A 157 8.65 11.54 -8.19
CA TYR A 157 9.84 12.32 -8.56
C TYR A 157 10.65 11.69 -9.71
N GLN A 158 10.68 10.36 -9.80
CA GLN A 158 11.40 9.64 -10.85
C GLN A 158 10.67 9.62 -12.20
N ARG A 159 9.44 10.15 -12.29
CA ARG A 159 8.72 10.20 -13.56
C ARG A 159 9.51 11.06 -14.57
N PRO A 160 9.68 10.59 -15.82
CA PRO A 160 10.27 11.42 -16.86
C PRO A 160 9.55 12.77 -16.95
N ASN A 161 10.33 13.84 -17.09
CA ASN A 161 9.82 15.20 -17.20
C ASN A 161 8.99 15.66 -15.98
N PHE A 162 9.26 15.14 -14.77
CA PHE A 162 8.52 15.50 -13.55
C PHE A 162 8.38 17.02 -13.35
N GLU A 163 9.48 17.76 -13.39
CA GLU A 163 9.47 19.22 -13.23
C GLU A 163 8.67 19.92 -14.32
N GLN A 164 8.82 19.49 -15.58
CA GLN A 164 8.05 20.03 -16.70
C GLN A 164 6.56 19.75 -16.53
N ASN A 165 6.19 18.56 -16.03
CA ASN A 165 4.80 18.20 -15.73
C ASN A 165 4.21 19.08 -14.61
N LEU A 166 5.00 19.51 -13.63
CA LEU A 166 4.56 20.47 -12.61
C LEU A 166 4.30 21.86 -13.20
N ALA A 167 5.04 22.26 -14.24
CA ALA A 167 4.88 23.55 -14.92
C ALA A 167 3.88 23.51 -16.10
N LYS A 168 3.32 22.34 -16.44
CA LYS A 168 2.39 22.19 -17.59
C LYS A 168 1.18 23.11 -17.51
N TRP A 169 0.68 23.38 -16.30
CA TRP A 169 -0.47 24.27 -16.13
C TRP A 169 -0.13 25.73 -16.47
N ALA A 170 1.12 26.16 -16.23
CA ALA A 170 1.55 27.54 -16.45
C ALA A 170 1.78 27.88 -17.94
N ASN A 171 2.18 26.88 -18.75
CA ASN A 171 2.47 27.05 -20.18
C ASN A 171 1.37 26.50 -21.10
N ARG A 172 0.16 26.31 -20.58
CA ARG A 172 -0.92 25.72 -21.39
C ARG A 172 -1.46 26.73 -22.41
N HIS A 173 -1.65 26.27 -23.64
CA HIS A 173 -2.41 27.04 -24.63
C HIS A 173 -3.90 26.84 -24.35
N VAL A 174 -4.61 27.91 -24.04
CA VAL A 174 -6.05 27.90 -23.81
C VAL A 174 -6.74 28.33 -25.10
N ASN A 175 -7.45 27.42 -25.76
CA ASN A 175 -8.34 27.77 -26.87
C ASN A 175 -9.46 28.68 -26.34
N GLY A 176 -9.82 29.72 -27.10
CA GLY A 176 -10.80 30.73 -26.69
C GLY A 176 -12.18 30.20 -26.29
N ASP A 177 -12.53 28.99 -26.75
CA ASP A 177 -13.82 28.35 -26.48
C ASP A 177 -13.83 27.48 -25.20
N ILE A 178 -12.71 27.40 -24.48
CA ILE A 178 -12.58 26.57 -23.26
C ILE A 178 -12.31 27.47 -22.07
N LEU A 179 -13.21 27.42 -21.08
CA LEU A 179 -13.05 28.06 -19.76
C LEU A 179 -11.99 27.33 -18.92
N ALA A 180 -10.72 27.39 -19.34
CA ALA A 180 -9.61 26.85 -18.56
C ALA A 180 -9.26 27.73 -17.36
N ASP A 181 -9.65 29.01 -17.37
CA ASP A 181 -9.24 30.00 -16.39
C ASP A 181 -9.93 29.87 -15.01
N ILE A 182 -10.93 28.98 -14.87
CA ILE A 182 -11.63 28.68 -13.62
C ILE A 182 -10.63 28.26 -12.52
N TYR A 183 -9.56 27.57 -12.92
CA TYR A 183 -8.50 27.12 -12.01
C TYR A 183 -7.39 28.18 -11.81
N ASP A 184 -7.22 29.11 -12.76
CA ASP A 184 -6.22 30.19 -12.67
C ASP A 184 -6.74 31.40 -11.91
N GLY A 185 -8.06 31.46 -11.72
CA GLY A 185 -8.77 32.49 -10.98
C GLY A 185 -8.87 33.84 -11.69
N GLU A 186 -8.50 33.91 -12.97
CA GLU A 186 -8.66 35.10 -13.83
C GLU A 186 -10.15 35.46 -14.02
N VAL A 187 -11.04 34.46 -14.15
CA VAL A 187 -12.50 34.66 -14.20
C VAL A 187 -13.02 35.38 -12.95
N TRP A 188 -12.39 35.20 -11.79
CA TRP A 188 -12.80 35.88 -10.56
C TRP A 188 -12.37 37.35 -10.53
N LYS A 189 -11.40 37.77 -11.34
CA LYS A 189 -10.94 39.16 -11.44
C LYS A 189 -11.84 40.03 -12.31
N THR A 190 -12.67 39.43 -13.17
CA THR A 190 -13.57 40.15 -14.09
C THR A 190 -14.97 40.38 -13.52
N PHE A 191 -15.30 39.76 -12.38
CA PHE A 191 -16.49 40.14 -11.62
C PHE A 191 -16.29 41.55 -11.06
N LYS A 192 -16.86 42.54 -11.74
CA LYS A 192 -17.04 43.87 -11.16
C LYS A 192 -17.94 43.72 -9.94
N ASN A 193 -17.49 44.22 -8.79
CA ASN A 193 -18.39 44.54 -7.69
C ASN A 193 -19.33 45.63 -8.22
N ASN A 194 -20.54 45.23 -8.59
CA ASN A 194 -21.63 46.17 -8.75
C ASN A 194 -22.12 46.49 -7.34
N ASP A 195 -21.53 47.53 -6.74
CA ASP A 195 -22.18 48.33 -5.71
C ASP A 195 -23.26 49.23 -6.36
#